data_AF-A0AAV1B3E0-F1
#
_entry.id   AF-A0AAV1B3E0-F1
#
_cell.length_a   1.000
_cell.length_b   1.000
_cell.length_c   1.000
_cell.angle_alpha   90.00
_cell.angle_beta   90.00
_cell.angle_gamma   90.00
#
_symmetry.space_group_name_H-M   'P 1'
#
loop_
_entity.id
_entity.type
_entity.pdbx_description
1 polymer ?
#
loop_
_entity_poly.entity_id
_entity_poly.type
_entity_poly.pdbx_seq_one_letter_code
_entity_poly.pdbx_strand_id
1 'polypeptide(L)'
;MELRIEYVRDINDSKYLWKIVVRCKDLWSVISASNKEHLEMVLIDAKCAMIQVIVPPHLILKHKSALAFGNTYIMLNFKVSNDDFSFKSTSHSFKLVFYDILGGVTKINQTQMNAENSKSKFVFTITDMSHKDVDSVVVILHNARIKGAQGGFPLNVSNTWNDTRLTINGVSIFEIKQLEER
;
A
#
# COMPACT_ATOMS: atom_id res chain seq x y z
N MET A 1 29.74 10.99 -8.93
CA MET A 1 29.52 11.02 -7.47
C MET A 1 28.19 10.33 -7.22
N GLU A 2 28.16 9.22 -6.47
CA GLU A 2 26.92 8.47 -6.24
C GLU A 2 26.17 9.05 -5.04
N LEU A 3 24.85 9.26 -5.15
CA LEU A 3 24.03 9.70 -4.01
C LEU A 3 24.01 8.61 -2.93
N ARG A 4 24.12 9.02 -1.66
CA ARG A 4 23.97 8.16 -0.49
C ARG A 4 22.51 7.74 -0.34
N ILE A 5 22.27 6.49 0.04
CA ILE A 5 20.93 6.01 0.41
C ILE A 5 20.57 6.53 1.80
N GLU A 6 19.37 7.09 1.92
CA GLU A 6 18.82 7.67 3.15
C GLU A 6 17.49 7.01 3.53
N TYR A 7 17.03 7.25 4.76
CA TYR A 7 15.79 6.67 5.28
C TYR A 7 14.61 7.60 5.07
N VAL A 8 13.40 7.02 5.07
CA VAL A 8 12.16 7.77 4.88
C VAL A 8 11.98 8.82 5.98
N ARG A 9 12.35 8.51 7.23
CA ARG A 9 12.24 9.47 8.35
C ARG A 9 13.08 10.73 8.17
N ASP A 10 14.12 10.66 7.37
CA ASP A 10 15.03 11.79 7.15
C ASP A 10 14.47 12.77 6.10
N ILE A 11 13.46 12.36 5.33
CA ILE A 11 12.87 13.15 4.24
C ILE A 11 12.29 14.46 4.79
N ASN A 12 12.77 15.57 4.23
CA ASN A 12 12.31 16.91 4.52
C ASN A 12 12.50 17.83 3.29
N ASP A 13 12.19 19.11 3.44
CA ASP A 13 12.27 20.13 2.39
C ASP A 13 13.61 20.89 2.33
N SER A 14 14.61 20.52 3.14
CA SER A 14 15.92 21.20 3.16
C SER A 14 16.77 20.96 1.92
N LYS A 15 16.46 19.93 1.12
CA LYS A 15 17.19 19.60 -0.11
C LYS A 15 16.30 18.95 -1.16
N TYR A 16 16.79 19.00 -2.40
CA TYR A 16 16.09 18.50 -3.58
C TYR A 16 16.52 17.09 -4.00
N LEU A 17 17.72 16.65 -3.61
CA LEU A 17 18.27 15.36 -4.00
C LEU A 17 18.13 14.35 -2.86
N TRP A 18 17.33 13.33 -3.13
CA TRP A 18 17.09 12.21 -2.23
C TRP A 18 17.32 10.91 -3.01
N LYS A 19 17.87 9.89 -2.33
CA LYS A 19 17.92 8.51 -2.83
C LYS A 19 17.47 7.60 -1.70
N ILE A 20 16.37 6.87 -1.91
CA ILE A 20 15.78 5.98 -0.90
C ILE A 20 15.57 4.58 -1.49
N VAL A 21 15.65 3.57 -0.63
CA VAL A 21 15.29 2.18 -0.96
C VAL A 21 14.02 1.82 -0.22
N VAL A 22 12.96 1.52 -0.96
CA VAL A 22 11.62 1.40 -0.41
C VAL A 22 10.82 0.30 -1.09
N ARG A 23 9.98 -0.37 -0.32
CA ARG A 23 9.02 -1.35 -0.81
C ARG A 23 7.65 -0.70 -0.95
N CYS A 24 6.93 -1.02 -2.02
CA CYS A 24 5.54 -0.63 -2.19
C CYS A 24 4.63 -1.45 -1.26
N LYS A 25 4.07 -0.80 -0.23
CA LYS A 25 3.14 -1.38 0.76
C LYS A 25 1.68 -1.27 0.33
N ASP A 26 1.33 -0.24 -0.45
CA ASP A 26 0.04 -0.15 -1.14
C ASP A 26 0.16 0.73 -2.39
N LEU A 27 -0.76 0.51 -3.33
CA LEU A 27 -0.86 1.22 -4.60
C LEU A 27 -2.32 1.20 -5.07
N TRP A 28 -2.90 2.39 -5.26
CA TRP A 28 -4.29 2.56 -5.70
C TRP A 28 -4.45 3.75 -6.64
N SER A 29 -5.54 3.75 -7.41
CA SER A 29 -5.95 4.88 -8.26
C SER A 29 -6.91 5.79 -7.50
N VAL A 30 -6.74 7.10 -7.67
CA VAL A 30 -7.65 8.13 -7.14
C VAL A 30 -8.09 9.03 -8.30
N ILE A 31 -9.38 9.34 -8.33
CA ILE A 31 -9.93 10.32 -9.28
C ILE A 31 -10.08 11.64 -8.51
N SER A 32 -9.39 12.68 -8.97
CA SER A 32 -9.49 14.01 -8.39
C SER A 32 -10.85 14.66 -8.67
N ALA A 33 -11.15 15.76 -7.97
CA ALA A 33 -12.31 16.60 -8.26
C ALA A 33 -12.32 17.16 -9.71
N SER A 34 -11.14 17.24 -10.35
CA SER A 34 -11.01 17.64 -11.76
C SER A 34 -11.18 16.47 -12.74
N ASN A 35 -11.68 15.32 -12.28
CA ASN A 35 -11.91 14.10 -13.03
C ASN A 35 -10.63 13.54 -13.70
N LYS A 36 -9.46 13.79 -13.07
CA LYS A 36 -8.17 13.25 -13.52
C LYS A 36 -7.75 12.14 -12.57
N GLU A 37 -7.42 10.98 -13.14
CA GLU A 37 -6.84 9.87 -12.39
C GLU A 37 -5.38 10.17 -12.03
N HIS A 38 -5.01 10.03 -10.77
CA HIS A 38 -3.63 9.93 -10.29
C HIS A 38 -3.44 8.61 -9.53
N LEU A 39 -2.21 8.10 -9.45
CA LEU A 39 -1.92 6.97 -8.56
C LEU A 39 -1.42 7.48 -7.22
N GLU A 40 -1.80 6.80 -6.15
CA GLU A 40 -1.24 6.98 -4.82
C GLU A 40 -0.58 5.68 -4.36
N MET A 41 0.48 5.83 -3.58
CA MET A 41 1.26 4.72 -3.06
C MET A 41 1.62 4.95 -1.60
N VAL A 42 1.76 3.87 -0.84
CA VAL A 42 2.48 3.87 0.44
C VAL A 42 3.79 3.13 0.25
N LEU A 43 4.89 3.80 0.56
CA LEU A 43 6.23 3.24 0.52
C LEU A 43 6.72 3.00 1.94
N ILE A 44 7.44 1.90 2.16
CA ILE A 44 8.05 1.55 3.45
C ILE A 44 9.55 1.27 3.28
N ASP A 45 10.37 1.81 4.17
CA ASP A 45 11.81 1.55 4.19
C ASP A 45 12.19 0.40 5.15
N ALA A 46 13.50 0.09 5.23
CA ALA A 46 14.05 -0.92 6.13
C ALA A 46 13.87 -0.61 7.63
N LYS A 47 13.51 0.63 8.00
CA LYS A 47 13.25 1.05 9.39
C LYS A 47 11.75 1.11 9.69
N CYS A 48 10.94 0.51 8.83
CA CYS A 48 9.48 0.49 8.89
C CYS A 48 8.86 1.90 8.88
N ALA A 49 9.59 2.92 8.42
CA ALA A 49 9.06 4.24 8.22
C ALA A 49 8.31 4.30 6.89
N MET A 50 7.13 4.93 6.92
CA MET A 50 6.22 4.94 5.78
C MET A 50 6.02 6.37 5.28
N ILE A 51 5.88 6.52 3.97
CA ILE A 51 5.56 7.79 3.32
C ILE A 51 4.58 7.57 2.18
N GLN A 52 3.62 8.50 2.03
CA GLN A 52 2.70 8.52 0.91
C GLN A 52 3.30 9.22 -0.30
N VAL A 53 3.02 8.68 -1.49
CA VAL A 53 3.55 9.16 -2.77
C VAL A 53 2.46 9.29 -3.81
N ILE A 54 2.53 10.34 -4.62
CA ILE A 54 1.62 10.60 -5.75
C ILE A 54 2.37 10.39 -7.07
N VAL A 55 1.75 9.65 -8.00
CA VAL A 55 2.09 9.63 -9.43
C VAL A 55 1.06 10.49 -10.17
N PRO A 56 1.45 11.68 -10.64
CA PRO A 56 0.55 12.58 -11.37
C PRO A 56 -0.04 11.93 -12.64
N PRO A 57 -1.20 12.40 -13.13
CA PRO A 57 -1.89 11.81 -14.28
C PRO A 57 -1.01 11.64 -15.52
N HIS A 58 -0.18 12.65 -15.83
CA HIS A 58 0.71 12.65 -17.00
C HIS A 58 1.86 11.63 -16.90
N LEU A 59 2.15 11.10 -15.70
CA LEU A 59 3.21 10.11 -15.44
C LEU A 59 2.69 8.69 -15.26
N ILE A 60 1.37 8.50 -15.19
CA ILE A 60 0.77 7.16 -15.03
C ILE A 60 1.21 6.24 -16.16
N LEU A 61 1.01 6.64 -17.41
CA LEU A 61 1.28 5.78 -18.57
C LEU A 61 2.75 5.31 -18.62
N LYS A 62 3.67 6.19 -18.18
CA LYS A 62 5.11 5.92 -18.12
C LYS A 62 5.49 4.92 -17.02
N HIS A 63 4.80 4.95 -15.87
CA HIS A 63 5.23 4.21 -14.68
C HIS A 63 4.30 3.06 -14.26
N LYS A 64 3.06 2.98 -14.76
CA LYS A 64 2.04 2.02 -14.31
C LYS A 64 2.48 0.56 -14.46
N SER A 65 3.23 0.21 -15.51
CA SER A 65 3.76 -1.14 -15.70
C SER A 65 4.93 -1.49 -14.78
N ALA A 66 5.68 -0.49 -14.31
CA ALA A 66 6.84 -0.68 -13.44
C ALA A 66 6.49 -0.70 -11.95
N LEU A 67 5.43 0.02 -11.57
CA LEU A 67 4.96 0.15 -10.19
C LEU A 67 3.98 -0.97 -9.85
N ALA A 68 4.28 -1.76 -8.82
CA ALA A 68 3.37 -2.78 -8.31
C ALA A 68 3.52 -2.95 -6.81
N PHE A 69 2.43 -3.36 -6.17
CA PHE A 69 2.40 -3.77 -4.78
C PHE A 69 3.46 -4.85 -4.50
N GLY A 70 4.16 -4.73 -3.37
CA GLY A 70 5.15 -5.69 -2.89
C GLY A 70 6.54 -5.58 -3.53
N ASN A 71 6.70 -4.85 -4.64
CA ASN A 71 8.00 -4.63 -5.26
C ASN A 71 8.86 -3.64 -4.47
N THR A 72 10.18 -3.78 -4.59
CA THR A 72 11.16 -2.88 -3.99
C THR A 72 11.82 -2.02 -5.06
N TYR A 73 12.06 -0.76 -4.72
CA TYR A 73 12.50 0.28 -5.62
C TYR A 73 13.65 1.07 -5.00
N ILE A 74 14.62 1.45 -5.84
CA ILE A 74 15.45 2.61 -5.59
C ILE A 74 14.72 3.80 -6.23
N MET A 75 14.38 4.79 -5.41
CA MET A 75 13.72 6.01 -5.86
C MET A 75 14.64 7.20 -5.63
N LEU A 76 14.71 8.07 -6.63
CA LEU A 76 15.50 9.30 -6.60
C LEU A 76 14.78 10.45 -7.31
N ASN A 77 15.13 11.68 -6.94
CA ASN A 77 14.72 12.92 -7.62
C ASN A 77 13.19 13.13 -7.70
N PHE A 78 12.48 12.78 -6.64
CA PHE A 78 11.07 13.12 -6.45
C PHE A 78 10.93 14.50 -5.81
N LYS A 79 9.77 15.13 -6.01
CA LYS A 79 9.42 16.37 -5.32
C LYS A 79 8.94 16.05 -3.90
N VAL A 80 9.48 16.73 -2.90
CA VAL A 80 8.97 16.71 -1.53
C VAL A 80 7.93 17.83 -1.38
N SER A 81 6.81 17.54 -0.73
CA SER A 81 5.76 18.53 -0.44
C SER A 81 5.13 18.23 0.90
N ASN A 82 4.52 19.23 1.53
CA ASN A 82 3.78 19.03 2.77
C ASN A 82 2.66 18.01 2.56
N ASP A 83 2.43 17.19 3.58
CA ASP A 83 1.30 16.27 3.60
C ASP A 83 -0.02 17.04 3.81
N ASP A 84 -0.72 17.23 2.71
CA ASP A 84 -2.05 17.84 2.57
C ASP A 84 -3.11 16.80 2.16
N PHE A 85 -2.83 15.49 2.27
CA PHE A 85 -3.78 14.46 1.89
C PHE A 85 -5.04 14.57 2.76
N SER A 86 -6.21 14.53 2.12
CA SER A 86 -7.50 14.42 2.82
C SER A 86 -7.60 13.13 3.64
N PHE A 87 -6.91 12.08 3.19
CA PHE A 87 -6.75 10.83 3.91
C PHE A 87 -5.27 10.49 4.13
N LYS A 88 -4.87 10.45 5.39
CA LYS A 88 -3.49 10.14 5.80
C LYS A 88 -3.35 8.63 6.06
N SER A 89 -2.56 7.97 5.22
CA SER A 89 -2.18 6.55 5.42
C SER A 89 -0.88 6.40 6.21
N THR A 90 -0.18 7.51 6.45
CA THR A 90 1.11 7.56 7.16
C THR A 90 1.14 8.76 8.10
N SER A 91 1.96 8.69 9.15
CA SER A 91 2.19 9.81 10.08
C SER A 91 3.28 10.78 9.61
N HIS A 92 3.84 10.59 8.42
CA HIS A 92 4.92 11.42 7.89
C HIS A 92 4.42 12.83 7.54
N SER A 93 5.16 13.88 7.93
CA SER A 93 4.75 15.27 7.70
C SER A 93 4.83 15.71 6.24
N PHE A 94 5.53 14.93 5.41
CA PHE A 94 5.72 15.17 3.99
C PHE A 94 5.19 14.03 3.13
N LYS A 95 4.86 14.36 1.89
CA LYS A 95 4.56 13.42 0.80
C LYS A 95 5.59 13.56 -0.33
N LEU A 96 5.70 12.51 -1.13
CA LEU A 96 6.50 12.56 -2.36
C LEU A 96 5.60 12.68 -3.59
N VAL A 97 6.08 13.36 -4.62
CA VAL A 97 5.40 13.48 -5.90
C VAL A 97 6.39 13.12 -7.02
N PHE A 98 6.00 12.20 -7.90
CA PHE A 98 6.80 11.85 -9.07
C PHE A 98 7.04 13.09 -9.94
N TYR A 99 8.27 13.22 -10.45
CA TYR A 99 8.71 14.39 -11.21
C TYR A 99 9.41 13.94 -12.50
N ASP A 100 8.94 14.42 -13.65
CA ASP A 100 9.23 13.80 -14.95
C ASP A 100 10.69 13.88 -15.41
N ILE A 101 11.35 15.02 -15.19
CA ILE A 101 12.62 15.36 -15.86
C ILE A 101 13.84 14.81 -15.09
N LEU A 102 13.72 14.66 -13.77
CA LEU A 102 14.80 14.20 -12.91
C LEU A 102 14.46 12.89 -12.19
N GLY A 103 13.18 12.59 -11.98
CA GLY A 103 12.70 11.45 -11.19
C GLY A 103 13.10 10.11 -11.77
N GLY A 104 13.88 9.33 -11.00
CA GLY A 104 14.30 7.99 -11.35
C GLY A 104 13.65 6.96 -10.43
N VAL A 105 13.02 5.94 -11.01
CA VAL A 105 12.55 4.76 -10.27
C VAL A 105 13.15 3.53 -10.93
N THR A 106 13.95 2.80 -10.17
CA THR A 106 14.53 1.53 -10.61
C THR A 106 14.00 0.43 -9.72
N LYS A 107 13.24 -0.51 -10.32
CA LYS A 107 12.85 -1.74 -9.63
C LYS A 107 14.11 -2.57 -9.38
N ILE A 108 14.28 -3.05 -8.15
CA ILE A 108 15.37 -3.95 -7.80
C ILE A 108 14.82 -5.35 -7.52
N ASN A 109 15.58 -6.38 -7.93
CA ASN A 109 15.29 -7.76 -7.56
C ASN A 109 15.38 -7.87 -6.04
N GLN A 110 14.38 -8.50 -5.41
CA GLN A 110 14.26 -8.62 -3.94
C GLN A 110 15.58 -9.06 -3.31
N THR A 111 16.37 -8.10 -2.85
CA THR A 111 17.40 -8.31 -1.83
C THR A 111 16.73 -7.91 -0.52
N GLN A 112 16.80 -8.81 0.45
CA GLN A 112 15.99 -8.86 1.67
C GLN A 112 15.89 -7.51 2.41
N MET A 113 14.90 -6.69 2.06
CA MET A 113 14.27 -5.83 3.06
C MET A 113 13.23 -6.69 3.75
N ASN A 114 13.57 -7.20 4.93
CA ASN A 114 12.62 -7.78 5.89
C ASN A 114 11.77 -6.64 6.50
N ALA A 115 11.10 -5.86 5.67
CA ALA A 115 10.00 -5.04 6.14
C ALA A 115 8.85 -6.01 6.39
N GLU A 116 8.63 -6.37 7.65
CA GLU A 116 7.48 -7.18 8.05
C GLU A 116 6.22 -6.56 7.45
N ASN A 117 5.51 -7.35 6.64
CA ASN A 117 4.20 -6.99 6.11
C ASN A 117 3.19 -7.01 7.26
N SER A 118 3.29 -6.08 8.20
CA SER A 118 2.22 -5.82 9.15
C SER A 118 1.14 -5.01 8.40
N LYS A 119 0.35 -5.74 7.61
CA LYS A 119 -1.04 -5.41 7.34
C LYS A 119 -1.84 -6.16 8.39
N SER A 120 -2.74 -5.47 9.10
CA SER A 120 -3.78 -6.16 9.87
C SER A 120 -4.64 -6.94 8.87
N LYS A 121 -4.33 -8.23 8.70
CA LYS A 121 -5.11 -9.17 7.91
C LYS A 121 -6.24 -9.66 8.78
N PHE A 122 -7.48 -9.42 8.38
CA PHE A 122 -8.63 -10.06 8.99
C PHE A 122 -9.00 -11.25 8.11
N VAL A 123 -8.74 -12.44 8.62
CA VAL A 123 -9.19 -13.70 8.04
C VAL A 123 -10.46 -14.07 8.81
N PHE A 124 -11.57 -14.19 8.10
CA PHE A 124 -12.79 -14.74 8.66
C PHE A 124 -13.31 -15.86 7.76
N THR A 125 -13.77 -16.92 8.40
CA THR A 125 -14.39 -18.04 7.71
C THR A 125 -15.90 -17.79 7.67
N ILE A 126 -16.48 -17.80 6.48
CA ILE A 126 -17.93 -17.82 6.33
C ILE A 126 -18.32 -19.29 6.15
N THR A 127 -19.04 -19.83 7.12
CA THR A 127 -19.62 -21.17 7.05
C THR A 127 -21.13 -21.03 6.90
N ASP A 128 -21.68 -21.57 5.81
CA ASP A 128 -23.12 -21.69 5.66
C ASP A 128 -23.63 -22.83 6.55
N MET A 129 -24.32 -22.49 7.63
CA MET A 129 -24.85 -23.45 8.60
C MET A 129 -26.14 -24.14 8.10
N SER A 130 -26.71 -23.73 6.96
CA SER A 130 -27.94 -24.30 6.40
C SER A 130 -27.70 -25.56 5.56
N HIS A 131 -26.48 -25.75 5.06
CA HIS A 131 -26.08 -26.88 4.24
C HIS A 131 -24.87 -27.59 4.86
N LYS A 132 -25.10 -28.75 5.50
CA LYS A 132 -24.09 -29.50 6.28
C LYS A 132 -22.89 -30.04 5.48
N ASP A 133 -22.93 -29.97 4.15
CA ASP A 133 -21.96 -30.58 3.23
C ASP A 133 -21.25 -29.57 2.31
N VAL A 134 -21.21 -28.27 2.66
CA VAL A 134 -20.48 -27.26 1.87
C VAL A 134 -19.17 -26.90 2.55
N ASP A 135 -18.07 -26.99 1.80
CA ASP A 135 -16.75 -26.56 2.24
C ASP A 135 -16.78 -25.08 2.66
N SER A 136 -16.17 -24.79 3.81
CA SER A 136 -16.13 -23.43 4.34
C SER A 136 -15.41 -22.49 3.39
N VAL A 137 -15.97 -21.28 3.19
CA VAL A 137 -15.35 -20.26 2.33
C VAL A 137 -14.41 -19.41 3.16
N VAL A 138 -13.13 -19.38 2.78
CA VAL A 138 -12.14 -18.49 3.41
C VAL A 138 -12.17 -17.15 2.70
N VAL A 139 -12.50 -16.10 3.47
CA VAL A 139 -12.55 -14.73 2.99
C VAL A 139 -11.47 -13.91 3.68
N ILE A 140 -10.61 -13.30 2.87
CA ILE A 140 -9.63 -12.34 3.36
C ILE A 140 -10.05 -10.94 2.90
N LEU A 141 -10.23 -10.06 3.88
CA LEU A 141 -10.51 -8.66 3.61
C LEU A 141 -9.29 -7.80 3.93
N HIS A 142 -8.75 -7.17 2.89
CA HIS A 142 -7.65 -6.23 3.03
C HIS A 142 -8.17 -4.82 3.31
N ASN A 143 -7.45 -4.09 4.17
CA ASN A 143 -7.65 -2.66 4.41
C ASN A 143 -9.06 -2.31 4.95
N ALA A 144 -9.65 -3.20 5.75
CA ALA A 144 -10.97 -3.01 6.35
C ALA A 144 -10.93 -2.22 7.66
N ARG A 145 -11.99 -1.45 7.95
CA ARG A 145 -12.18 -0.84 9.27
C ARG A 145 -13.14 -1.68 10.10
N ILE A 146 -12.71 -2.00 11.32
CA ILE A 146 -13.58 -2.56 12.35
C ILE A 146 -14.32 -1.43 13.03
N LYS A 147 -15.65 -1.56 13.09
CA LYS A 147 -16.50 -0.71 13.91
C LYS A 147 -16.92 -1.51 15.14
N GLY A 148 -16.79 -0.90 16.32
CA GLY A 148 -17.36 -1.44 17.54
C GLY A 148 -18.87 -1.63 17.39
N ALA A 149 -19.45 -2.52 18.19
CA ALA A 149 -20.89 -2.65 18.27
C ALA A 149 -21.50 -1.30 18.65
N GLN A 150 -22.47 -0.82 17.88
CA GLN A 150 -23.08 0.49 18.08
C GLN A 150 -24.59 0.38 17.88
N GLY A 151 -25.36 0.64 18.95
CA GLY A 151 -26.79 0.36 18.98
C GLY A 151 -27.08 -1.14 18.96
N GLY A 152 -28.14 -1.55 18.26
CA GLY A 152 -28.53 -2.95 18.07
C GLY A 152 -27.71 -3.71 17.00
N PHE A 153 -26.67 -3.10 16.45
CA PHE A 153 -25.83 -3.72 15.44
C PHE A 153 -24.58 -4.35 16.08
N PRO A 154 -24.30 -5.64 15.81
CA PRO A 154 -23.11 -6.31 16.31
C PRO A 154 -21.83 -5.71 15.71
N LEU A 155 -20.68 -6.20 16.19
CA LEU A 155 -19.37 -5.90 15.60
C LEU A 155 -19.45 -6.09 14.09
N ASN A 156 -19.14 -5.05 13.34
CA ASN A 156 -19.23 -5.09 11.88
C ASN A 156 -17.95 -4.60 11.23
N VAL A 157 -17.72 -5.15 10.05
CA VAL A 157 -16.63 -4.77 9.17
C VAL A 157 -17.27 -4.01 8.02
N SER A 158 -16.93 -2.73 7.87
CA SER A 158 -17.42 -1.93 6.76
C SER A 158 -16.29 -1.61 5.81
N ASN A 159 -16.55 -1.82 4.51
CA ASN A 159 -15.73 -1.25 3.46
C ASN A 159 -15.61 0.26 3.74
N THR A 160 -14.37 0.71 3.92
CA THR A 160 -14.07 2.12 4.19
C THR A 160 -13.46 2.80 2.98
N TRP A 161 -12.99 2.03 1.99
CA TRP A 161 -12.02 2.44 0.98
C TRP A 161 -12.25 1.76 -0.38
N ASN A 162 -12.05 2.51 -1.47
CA ASN A 162 -12.12 2.00 -2.84
C ASN A 162 -11.09 0.89 -3.17
N ASP A 163 -10.12 0.63 -2.28
CA ASP A 163 -9.09 -0.43 -2.40
C ASP A 163 -9.32 -1.59 -1.42
N THR A 164 -10.52 -1.71 -0.83
CA THR A 164 -10.89 -2.93 -0.08
C THR A 164 -10.87 -4.10 -1.06
N ARG A 165 -9.90 -5.00 -0.89
CA ARG A 165 -9.78 -6.21 -1.70
C ARG A 165 -10.38 -7.38 -0.94
N LEU A 166 -11.34 -8.02 -1.58
CA LEU A 166 -11.95 -9.27 -1.15
C LEU A 166 -11.26 -10.41 -1.90
N THR A 167 -10.64 -11.32 -1.17
CA THR A 167 -10.12 -12.57 -1.74
C THR A 167 -10.95 -13.72 -1.23
N ILE A 168 -11.49 -14.52 -2.14
CA ILE A 168 -12.35 -15.68 -1.87
C ILE A 168 -11.66 -16.90 -2.45
N ASN A 169 -11.36 -17.91 -1.61
CA ASN A 169 -10.89 -19.23 -2.03
C ASN A 169 -9.74 -19.26 -3.06
N GLY A 170 -8.84 -18.27 -3.06
CA GLY A 170 -7.71 -18.28 -3.98
C GLY A 170 -6.99 -16.96 -4.15
N VAL A 171 -5.86 -16.83 -3.46
CA VAL A 171 -4.54 -16.58 -4.05
C VAL A 171 -3.59 -17.38 -3.17
N SER A 172 -2.56 -18.02 -3.75
CA SER A 172 -1.50 -18.74 -3.01
C SER A 172 -0.78 -17.83 -2.00
N ILE A 173 -1.43 -17.56 -0.89
CA ILE A 173 -0.91 -16.92 0.29
C ILE A 173 -0.44 -18.07 1.15
N PHE A 174 0.85 -18.11 1.47
CA PHE A 174 1.49 -19.20 2.21
C PHE A 174 0.74 -19.57 3.52
N GLU A 175 0.05 -18.59 4.12
CA GLU A 175 -0.75 -18.77 5.33
C GLU A 175 -2.12 -19.46 5.10
N ILE A 176 -2.71 -19.41 3.88
CA ILE A 176 -3.97 -20.12 3.56
C ILE A 176 -3.75 -21.63 3.48
N LYS A 177 -2.62 -22.08 2.90
CA LYS A 177 -2.30 -23.51 2.84
C LYS A 177 -2.26 -24.15 4.23
N GLN A 178 -1.77 -23.43 5.23
CA GLN A 178 -1.72 -23.91 6.62
C GLN A 178 -3.10 -23.99 7.30
N LEU A 179 -4.14 -23.34 6.74
CA LEU A 179 -5.51 -23.40 7.23
C LEU A 179 -6.35 -24.45 6.49
N GLU A 180 -6.07 -24.67 5.20
CA GLU A 180 -6.69 -25.75 4.39
C GLU A 180 -6.17 -27.14 4.78
N GLU A 181 -4.96 -27.23 5.35
CA GLU A 181 -4.32 -28.48 5.79
C GLU A 181 -4.68 -28.89 7.24
N ARG A 182 -5.66 -28.25 7.89
CA ARG A 182 -6.16 -28.58 9.25
C ARG A 182 -7.56 -29.15 9.21
#